data_AF-A0A286ANY9-F1
#
_entry.id   AF-A0A286ANY9-F1
#
_cell.length_a   1.000
_cell.length_b   1.000
_cell.length_c   1.000
_cell.angle_alpha   90.00
_cell.angle_beta   90.00
_cell.angle_gamma   90.00
#
_symmetry.space_group_name_H-M   'P 1'
#
loop_
_entity.id
_entity.type
_entity.pdbx_description
1 polymer ?
#
loop_
_entity_poly.entity_id
_entity_poly.type
_entity_poly.pdbx_seq_one_letter_code
_entity_poly.pdbx_strand_id
1 'polypeptide(L)' 'MTTTPLNPDARDRLYAECARAITEAGAERESLFLARLALLLFEQVGDEARCRAALADALRALPVPSLSAS' A
#
# COMPACT_ATOMS: atom_id res chain seq x y z
N MET A 1 -12.93 12.21 14.03
CA MET A 1 -12.91 10.75 14.26
C MET A 1 -11.52 10.39 14.75
N THR A 2 -11.39 9.89 15.98
CA THR A 2 -10.09 9.46 16.54
C THR A 2 -9.69 8.14 15.91
N THR A 3 -8.64 8.16 15.09
CA THR A 3 -8.08 6.94 14.49
C THR A 3 -7.37 6.16 15.58
N THR A 4 -7.97 5.09 16.08
CA THR A 4 -7.29 4.19 17.01
C THR A 4 -6.17 3.47 16.27
N PRO A 5 -4.91 3.56 16.71
CA PRO A 5 -3.82 2.83 16.08
C PRO A 5 -4.07 1.32 16.17
N LEU A 6 -3.71 0.59 15.12
CA LEU A 6 -3.77 -0.87 15.13
C LEU A 6 -2.90 -1.42 16.27
N ASN A 7 -3.42 -2.41 17.00
CA ASN A 7 -2.61 -3.24 17.89
C ASN A 7 -1.41 -3.80 17.09
N PRO A 8 -0.16 -3.72 17.59
CA PRO A 8 1.02 -4.30 16.94
C PRO A 8 0.80 -5.72 16.39
N ASP A 9 0.22 -6.63 17.17
CA ASP A 9 -0.02 -8.03 16.71
C ASP A 9 -1.00 -8.08 15.52
N ALA A 10 -2.03 -7.23 15.55
CA ALA A 10 -3.00 -7.15 14.47
C ALA A 10 -2.37 -6.56 13.20
N ARG A 11 -1.49 -5.57 13.36
CA ARG A 11 -0.72 -4.96 12.27
C ARG A 11 0.20 -5.99 11.61
N ASP A 12 0.91 -6.79 12.39
CA ASP A 12 1.85 -7.78 11.86
C ASP A 12 1.12 -8.89 11.11
N ARG A 13 -0.04 -9.35 11.62
CA ARG A 13 -0.90 -10.31 10.90
C ARG A 13 -1.41 -9.73 9.57
N LEU A 14 -1.88 -8.48 9.57
CA LEU A 14 -2.33 -7.81 8.34
C LEU A 14 -1.20 -7.65 7.31
N TYR A 15 0.04 -7.39 7.75
CA TYR A 15 1.18 -7.33 6.85
C TYR A 15 1.50 -8.69 6.23
N ALA A 16 1.46 -9.77 7.02
CA ALA A 16 1.63 -11.13 6.51
C ALA A 16 0.52 -11.52 5.52
N GLU A 17 -0.73 -11.17 5.81
CA GLU A 17 -1.88 -11.42 4.92
C GLU A 17 -1.76 -10.62 3.62
N CYS A 18 -1.35 -9.35 3.68
CA CYS A 18 -1.12 -8.52 2.50
C CYS A 18 -0.03 -9.11 1.59
N ALA A 19 1.12 -9.50 2.16
CA ALA A 19 2.21 -10.12 1.41
C ALA A 19 1.78 -11.44 0.76
N ARG A 20 0.98 -12.25 1.46
CA ARG A 20 0.40 -13.48 0.93
C ARG A 20 -0.55 -13.21 -0.23
N ALA A 21 -1.43 -12.21 -0.10
CA ALA A 21 -2.37 -11.84 -1.15
C ALA A 21 -1.67 -11.32 -2.42
N ILE A 22 -0.59 -10.54 -2.27
CA ILE A 22 0.25 -10.10 -3.40
C ILE A 22 0.87 -11.32 -4.10
N THR A 23 1.44 -12.25 -3.32
CA THR A 23 2.03 -13.49 -3.85
C THR A 23 0.99 -14.32 -4.62
N GLU A 24 -0.23 -14.41 -4.10
CA GLU A 24 -1.34 -15.14 -4.72
C GLU A 24 -1.87 -14.45 -6.00
N ALA A 25 -1.84 -13.13 -6.05
CA ALA A 25 -2.13 -12.38 -7.27
C ALA A 25 -1.09 -12.71 -8.36
N GLY A 26 0.18 -12.88 -7.98
CA GLY A 26 1.28 -13.20 -8.89
C GLY A 26 1.70 -12.02 -9.76
N ALA A 27 2.92 -12.09 -10.30
CA ALA A 27 3.61 -10.96 -10.94
C ALA A 27 2.78 -10.29 -12.07
N GLU A 28 2.11 -11.07 -12.91
CA GLU A 28 1.31 -10.57 -14.04
C GLU A 28 0.12 -9.69 -13.60
N ARG A 29 -0.41 -9.93 -12.39
CA ARG A 29 -1.62 -9.24 -11.89
C ARG A 29 -1.32 -8.36 -10.67
N GLU A 30 -0.08 -8.31 -10.21
CA GLU A 30 0.33 -7.61 -9.00
C GLU A 30 -0.09 -6.15 -9.03
N SER A 31 0.25 -5.43 -10.11
CA SER A 31 -0.12 -4.02 -10.28
C SER A 31 -1.62 -3.79 -10.25
N LEU A 32 -2.42 -4.69 -10.87
CA LEU A 32 -3.87 -4.60 -10.88
C LEU A 32 -4.45 -4.86 -9.48
N PHE A 33 -3.92 -5.85 -8.77
CA PHE A 33 -4.30 -6.16 -7.39
C PHE A 33 -4.00 -4.97 -6.46
N LEU A 34 -2.79 -4.43 -6.53
CA LEU A 34 -2.37 -3.29 -5.70
C LEU A 34 -3.20 -2.04 -5.99
N ALA A 35 -3.48 -1.75 -7.27
CA ALA A 35 -4.36 -0.65 -7.66
C ALA A 35 -5.76 -0.83 -7.09
N ARG A 36 -6.35 -2.03 -7.20
CA ARG A 36 -7.67 -2.33 -6.64
C ARG A 36 -7.70 -2.22 -5.11
N LEU A 37 -6.68 -2.75 -4.43
CA LEU A 37 -6.55 -2.67 -2.98
C LEU A 37 -6.47 -1.21 -2.52
N ALA A 38 -5.66 -0.38 -3.18
CA ALA A 38 -5.52 1.03 -2.86
C ALA A 38 -6.85 1.79 -3.03
N LEU A 39 -7.59 1.56 -4.12
CA LEU A 39 -8.89 2.17 -4.34
C LEU A 39 -9.90 1.79 -3.25
N LEU A 40 -9.97 0.51 -2.88
CA LEU A 40 -10.86 0.06 -1.79
C LEU A 40 -10.49 0.72 -0.46
N LEU A 41 -9.20 0.90 -0.17
CA LEU A 41 -8.74 1.58 1.04
C LEU A 41 -9.07 3.08 1.00
N PHE A 42 -8.95 3.74 -0.15
CA PHE A 42 -9.34 5.16 -0.29
C PHE A 42 -10.84 5.37 0.00
N GLU A 43 -11.70 4.45 -0.44
CA GLU A 43 -13.12 4.47 -0.08
C GLU A 43 -13.35 4.33 1.44
N GLN A 44 -12.55 3.49 2.12
CA GLN A 44 -12.62 3.39 3.59
C GLN A 44 -12.08 4.63 4.31
N VAL A 45 -11.08 5.30 3.73
CA VAL A 45 -10.49 6.53 4.31
C VAL A 45 -11.44 7.72 4.16
N GLY A 46 -12.09 7.86 2.99
CA GLY A 46 -13.10 8.89 2.72
C GLY A 46 -12.58 10.34 2.76
N ASP A 47 -11.26 10.54 2.78
CA ASP A 47 -10.62 11.86 2.91
C ASP A 47 -9.59 12.06 1.80
N GLU A 48 -9.94 12.93 0.86
CA GLU A 48 -9.17 13.23 -0.33
C GLU A 48 -7.77 13.80 -0.04
N ALA A 49 -7.65 14.66 0.98
CA ALA A 49 -6.37 15.26 1.35
C ALA A 49 -5.43 14.20 1.95
N ARG A 50 -5.97 13.31 2.79
CA ARG A 50 -5.21 12.18 3.36
C ARG A 50 -4.79 11.18 2.28
N CYS A 51 -5.66 10.89 1.32
CA CYS A 51 -5.32 10.02 0.19
C CYS A 51 -4.22 10.63 -0.69
N ARG A 52 -4.29 11.94 -0.98
CA ARG A 52 -3.21 12.65 -1.70
C ARG A 52 -1.88 12.63 -0.97
N ALA A 53 -1.89 12.85 0.34
CA ALA A 53 -0.68 12.79 1.16
C ALA A 53 -0.04 11.39 1.10
N ALA A 54 -0.84 10.33 1.25
CA ALA A 54 -0.37 8.95 1.17
C ALA A 54 0.25 8.60 -0.20
N LEU A 55 -0.36 9.08 -1.31
CA LEU A 55 0.22 8.90 -2.65
C LEU A 55 1.57 9.60 -2.77
N ALA A 56 1.69 10.84 -2.29
CA ALA A 56 2.94 11.59 -2.33
C ALA A 56 4.03 10.97 -1.44
N ASP A 57 3.66 10.43 -0.27
CA ASP A 57 4.56 9.66 0.60
C ASP A 57 5.06 8.39 -0.10
N ALA A 58 4.16 7.60 -0.70
CA ALA A 58 4.51 6.38 -1.40
C ALA A 58 5.46 6.64 -2.59
N LEU A 59 5.19 7.67 -3.39
CA LEU A 59 6.04 8.05 -4.52
C LEU A 59 7.43 8.50 -4.07
N ARG A 60 7.55 9.23 -2.95
CA ARG A 60 8.85 9.66 -2.41
C ARG A 60 9.69 8.51 -1.87
N ALA A 61 9.06 7.44 -1.42
CA ALA A 61 9.75 6.26 -0.89
C ALA A 61 10.23 5.30 -2.00
N LEU A 62 9.81 5.49 -3.25
CA LEU A 62 10.30 4.66 -4.35
C LEU A 62 11.80 4.89 -4.54
N PRO A 63 12.61 3.82 -4.62
CA PRO A 63 14.03 3.97 -4.93
C PRO A 63 14.16 4.60 -6.32
N VAL A 64 14.92 5.70 -6.41
CA VAL A 64 15.34 6.21 -7.72
C VAL A 64 16.19 5.13 -8.40
N PRO A 65 15.87 4.72 -9.64
CA PRO A 65 16.73 3.80 -10.37
C PRO A 65 18.10 4.45 -10.48
N SER A 66 19.11 3.84 -9.86
CA SER A 66 20.49 4.27 -10.03
C SER A 66 20.90 3.92 -11.45
N LEU A 67 21.17 4.92 -12.29
CA LEU A 67 21.71 4.77 -13.65
C LEU A 67 23.19 4.33 -13.65
N SER A 68 23.54 3.34 -12.83
CA SER A 68 24.90 2.82 -12.71
C SER A 68 24.90 1.30 -12.75
N ALA A 69 24.59 0.79 -13.94
CA ALA A 69 25.06 -0.50 -14.41
C ALA A 69 24.99 -0.47 -15.95
N SER A 70 26.02 0.11 -16.56
CA SER A 70 26.39 -0.17 -17.96
C SER A 70 27.43 -1.27 -17.98
#